data_AF-A0A9Q1FW13-F1
#
_entry.id   AF-A0A9Q1FW13-F1
#
_cell.length_a   1.000
_cell.length_b   1.000
_cell.length_c   1.000
_cell.angle_alpha   90.00
_cell.angle_beta   90.00
_cell.angle_gamma   90.00
#
_symmetry.space_group_name_H-M   'P 1'
#
loop_
_entity.id
_entity.type
_entity.pdbx_description
1 polymer ?
#
loop_
_entity_poly.entity_id
_entity_poly.type
_entity_poly.pdbx_seq_one_letter_code
_entity_poly.pdbx_strand_id
1 'polypeptide(L)'
;MAKKLLKMNLNPHLILWVMSFLTDKPQWVRYKGHCSTTKTISTGSVVSPVLFTLYTDDCQSNCPEITFIKYSGDTVIVDSDDKLQSAVSQFQQWCEVNFLDFNVEKTKEIAIGFRRDGR
;
A
#
# COMPACT_ATOMS: atom_id res chain seq x y z
N MET A 1 -3.43 -9.65 6.34
CA MET A 1 -2.44 -10.29 5.44
C MET A 1 -2.77 -11.76 5.14
N ALA A 2 -2.77 -12.68 6.12
CA ALA A 2 -3.02 -14.12 5.88
C ALA A 2 -4.21 -14.45 4.96
N LYS A 3 -5.38 -13.85 5.21
CA LYS A 3 -6.58 -14.05 4.38
C LYS A 3 -6.37 -13.68 2.90
N LYS A 4 -5.60 -12.63 2.61
CA LYS A 4 -5.30 -12.21 1.23
C LYS A 4 -4.38 -13.21 0.54
N LEU A 5 -3.33 -13.64 1.24
CA LEU A 5 -2.38 -14.63 0.72
C LEU A 5 -3.03 -16.01 0.48
N LEU A 6 -3.99 -16.40 1.32
CA LEU A 6 -4.80 -17.61 1.11
C LEU A 6 -5.65 -17.50 -0.16
N LYS A 7 -6.29 -16.35 -0.40
CA LYS A 7 -7.07 -16.10 -1.63
C LYS A 7 -6.20 -16.13 -2.89
N MET A 8 -4.92 -15.81 -2.76
CA MET A 8 -3.93 -15.90 -3.84
C MET A 8 -3.39 -17.33 -4.05
N ASN A 9 -3.91 -18.33 -3.33
CA ASN A 9 -3.48 -19.74 -3.41
C ASN A 9 -1.97 -19.95 -3.16
N LEU A 10 -1.36 -19.14 -2.29
CA LEU A 10 0.03 -19.35 -1.89
C LEU A 10 0.18 -20.57 -0.99
N ASN A 11 1.38 -21.18 -1.02
CA ASN A 11 1.72 -22.31 -0.17
C ASN A 11 1.49 -21.98 1.32
N PRO A 12 0.73 -22.78 2.08
CA PRO A 12 0.46 -22.53 3.50
C PRO A 12 1.71 -22.32 4.37
N HIS A 13 2.82 -23.02 4.08
CA HIS A 13 4.08 -22.83 4.79
C HIS A 13 4.69 -21.45 4.55
N LEU A 14 4.58 -20.93 3.32
CA LEU A 14 5.00 -19.57 3.00
C LEU A 14 4.13 -18.55 3.73
N ILE A 15 2.81 -18.78 3.80
CA ILE A 15 1.89 -17.89 4.54
C ILE A 15 2.25 -17.85 6.02
N LEU A 16 2.50 -19.01 6.64
CA LEU A 16 2.95 -19.09 8.03
C LEU A 16 4.29 -18.38 8.25
N TRP A 17 5.23 -18.53 7.31
CA TRP A 17 6.50 -17.81 7.36
C TRP A 17 6.31 -16.30 7.27
N VAL A 18 5.45 -15.80 6.36
CA VAL A 18 5.13 -14.37 6.25
C VAL A 18 4.47 -13.86 7.54
N MET A 19 3.54 -14.62 8.12
CA MET A 19 2.88 -14.22 9.37
C MET A 19 3.86 -14.17 10.54
N SER A 20 4.76 -15.16 10.65
CA SER A 20 5.86 -15.15 11.62
C SER A 20 6.79 -13.96 11.40
N PHE A 21 7.13 -13.66 10.15
CA PHE A 21 7.99 -12.53 9.80
C PHE A 21 7.39 -11.16 10.16
N LEU A 22 6.06 -11.00 10.03
CA LEU A 22 5.35 -9.74 10.30
C LEU A 22 5.01 -9.54 11.78
N THR A 23 5.16 -10.57 12.63
CA THR A 23 4.71 -10.54 14.03
C THR A 23 5.91 -10.61 14.97
N ASP A 24 5.91 -9.77 16.00
CA ASP A 24 6.86 -9.81 17.12
C ASP A 24 8.35 -9.95 16.76
N LYS A 25 8.76 -9.38 15.62
CA LYS A 25 10.14 -9.48 15.14
C LYS A 25 11.07 -8.54 15.93
N PRO A 26 12.05 -9.07 16.70
CA PRO A 26 13.05 -8.26 17.37
C PRO A 26 14.05 -7.71 16.35
N GLN A 27 14.33 -6.41 16.44
CA GLN A 27 15.33 -5.73 15.62
C GLN A 27 16.24 -4.85 16.49
N TRP A 28 17.48 -4.69 16.04
CA TRP A 28 18.48 -3.85 16.69
C TRP A 28 19.51 -3.42 15.64
N VAL A 29 20.21 -2.32 15.90
CA VAL A 29 21.24 -1.79 14.99
C VAL A 29 22.61 -1.94 15.61
N ARG A 30 23.61 -2.21 14.77
CA ARG A 30 25.02 -2.26 15.16
C ARG A 30 25.79 -1.14 14.48
N TYR A 31 26.52 -0.34 15.25
CA TYR A 31 27.39 0.71 14.74
C TYR A 31 28.70 0.77 15.53
N LYS A 32 29.83 0.69 14.82
CA LYS A 32 31.19 0.73 15.42
C LYS A 32 31.38 -0.18 16.63
N GLY A 33 30.87 -1.41 16.56
CA GLY A 33 30.98 -2.39 17.65
C GLY A 33 29.96 -2.22 18.79
N HIS A 34 29.16 -1.17 18.77
CA HIS A 34 28.05 -0.97 19.71
C HIS A 34 26.73 -1.47 19.13
N CYS A 35 25.88 -2.04 19.99
CA CYS A 35 24.55 -2.53 19.65
C CYS A 35 23.51 -1.63 20.32
N SER A 36 22.43 -1.28 19.61
CA SER A 36 21.28 -0.65 20.25
C SER A 36 20.54 -1.63 21.16
N THR A 37 19.63 -1.11 21.97
CA THR A 37 18.58 -1.94 22.57
C THR A 37 17.72 -2.57 21.48
N THR A 38 17.21 -3.76 21.76
CA THR A 38 16.27 -4.46 20.88
C THR A 38 14.92 -3.77 20.93
N LYS A 39 14.34 -3.51 19.75
CA LYS A 39 12.96 -3.09 19.57
C LYS A 39 12.21 -4.11 18.73
N THR A 40 11.01 -4.43 19.15
CA THR A 40 10.12 -5.28 18.35
C THR A 40 9.44 -4.40 17.30
N ILE A 41 9.83 -4.56 16.04
CA ILE A 41 9.25 -3.83 14.90
C ILE A 41 9.11 -4.74 13.69
N SER A 42 8.01 -4.59 12.95
CA SER A 42 7.70 -5.35 11.73
C SER A 42 8.17 -4.67 10.44
N THR A 43 8.77 -3.48 10.55
CA THR A 43 9.22 -2.63 9.42
C THR A 43 10.73 -2.78 9.16
N GLY A 44 11.22 -2.35 7.99
CA GLY A 44 12.66 -2.22 7.75
C GLY A 44 13.38 -3.45 7.17
N SER A 45 12.69 -4.30 6.40
CA SER A 45 13.31 -5.46 5.73
C SER A 45 13.15 -5.39 4.22
N VAL A 46 14.07 -6.03 3.48
CA VAL A 46 14.04 -6.15 2.00
C VAL A 46 12.79 -6.87 1.47
N VAL A 47 12.11 -7.64 2.32
CA VAL A 47 10.89 -8.37 1.97
C VAL A 47 9.62 -7.51 2.17
N SER A 48 9.70 -6.48 3.01
CA SER A 48 8.55 -5.62 3.34
C SER A 48 7.91 -4.95 2.11
N PRO A 49 8.67 -4.42 1.11
CA PRO A 49 8.07 -3.84 -0.10
C PRO A 49 7.21 -4.84 -0.88
N VAL A 50 7.71 -6.05 -1.10
CA VAL A 50 6.95 -7.11 -1.82
C VAL A 50 5.69 -7.49 -1.07
N LEU A 51 5.77 -7.61 0.26
CA LEU A 51 4.61 -7.90 1.10
C LEU A 51 3.59 -6.77 1.06
N PHE A 52 4.02 -5.52 0.98
CA PHE A 52 3.12 -4.37 0.85
C PHE A 52 2.41 -4.34 -0.50
N THR A 53 3.12 -4.68 -1.59
CA THR A 53 2.50 -4.86 -2.91
C THR A 53 1.40 -5.92 -2.87
N LEU A 54 1.69 -7.11 -2.31
CA LEU A 54 0.68 -8.17 -2.17
C LEU A 54 -0.47 -7.76 -1.24
N TYR A 55 -0.18 -6.97 -0.20
CA TYR A 55 -1.18 -6.52 0.75
C TYR A 55 -2.22 -5.57 0.14
N THR A 56 -1.77 -4.72 -0.79
CA THR A 56 -2.58 -3.70 -1.46
C THR A 56 -3.09 -4.15 -2.83
N ASP A 57 -2.82 -5.38 -3.25
CA ASP A 57 -3.12 -5.89 -4.60
C ASP A 57 -4.61 -5.76 -4.95
N ASP A 58 -5.50 -6.06 -4.01
CA ASP A 58 -6.96 -5.97 -4.14
C ASP A 58 -7.52 -4.54 -4.01
N CYS A 59 -6.67 -3.53 -3.82
CA CYS A 59 -7.05 -2.13 -3.98
C CYS A 59 -7.06 -1.77 -5.47
N GLN A 60 -8.19 -2.01 -6.12
CA GLN A 60 -8.39 -1.76 -7.54
C GLN A 60 -9.77 -1.17 -7.79
N SER A 61 -9.91 -0.46 -8.90
CA SER A 61 -11.20 0.03 -9.39
C SER A 61 -11.92 -1.04 -10.20
N ASN A 62 -13.24 -1.10 -10.07
CA ASN A 62 -14.11 -1.84 -11.00
C ASN A 62 -14.68 -0.94 -12.11
N CYS A 63 -14.40 0.37 -12.05
CA CYS A 63 -14.81 1.36 -13.04
C CYS A 63 -13.69 1.57 -14.09
N PRO A 64 -13.98 1.44 -15.39
CA PRO A 64 -12.98 1.57 -16.45
C PRO A 64 -12.40 2.98 -16.58
N GLU A 65 -13.12 4.02 -16.12
CA GLU A 65 -12.66 5.41 -16.15
C GLU A 65 -11.71 5.76 -14.99
N ILE A 66 -11.58 4.87 -14.00
CA ILE A 66 -10.75 5.08 -12.82
C ILE A 66 -9.56 4.10 -12.85
N THR A 67 -8.36 4.65 -12.88
CA THR A 67 -7.11 3.87 -12.83
C THR A 67 -6.36 4.12 -11.53
N PHE A 68 -5.97 3.05 -10.85
CA PHE A 68 -5.11 3.09 -9.67
C PHE A 68 -3.66 2.78 -10.06
N ILE A 69 -2.74 3.67 -9.72
CA ILE A 69 -1.29 3.46 -9.84
C ILE A 69 -0.71 3.50 -8.43
N LYS A 70 -0.05 2.42 -8.01
CA LYS A 70 0.45 2.23 -6.64
C LYS A 70 1.95 2.04 -6.63
N TYR A 71 2.66 2.75 -5.76
CA TYR A 71 4.07 2.56 -5.51
C TYR A 71 4.39 2.72 -4.02
N SER A 72 4.71 1.61 -3.35
CA SER A 72 4.85 1.61 -1.88
C SER A 72 3.62 2.27 -1.25
N GLY A 73 3.78 3.19 -0.30
CA GLY A 73 2.67 3.90 0.35
C GLY A 73 1.97 4.97 -0.50
N ASP A 74 2.49 5.30 -1.69
CA ASP A 74 1.92 6.33 -2.55
C ASP A 74 0.95 5.72 -3.58
N THR A 75 -0.22 6.34 -3.72
CA THR A 75 -1.26 5.92 -4.67
C THR A 75 -1.72 7.14 -5.47
N VAL A 76 -1.80 6.97 -6.79
CA VAL A 76 -2.41 7.93 -7.72
C VAL A 76 -3.72 7.33 -8.24
N ILE A 77 -4.79 8.11 -8.16
CA ILE A 77 -6.09 7.79 -8.73
C ILE A 77 -6.29 8.72 -9.93
N VAL A 78 -6.35 8.14 -11.13
CA VAL A 78 -6.60 8.86 -12.37
C VAL A 78 -8.05 8.67 -12.76
N ASP A 79 -8.72 9.76 -13.09
CA ASP A 79 -10.11 9.78 -13.53
C ASP A 79 -10.23 10.50 -14.88
N SER A 80 -11.10 9.97 -15.76
CA SER A 80 -11.36 10.52 -17.09
C SER A 80 -12.82 10.96 -17.30
N ASP A 81 -13.70 10.83 -16.31
CA ASP A 81 -15.16 11.00 -16.47
C ASP A 81 -15.85 11.55 -15.20
N ASP A 82 -15.19 12.49 -14.49
CA ASP A 82 -15.71 13.22 -13.32
C ASP A 82 -16.26 12.32 -12.18
N LYS A 83 -15.66 11.15 -11.97
CA LYS A 83 -15.98 10.17 -10.91
C LYS A 83 -14.97 10.18 -9.75
N LEU A 84 -13.98 11.08 -9.76
CA LEU A 84 -12.86 11.12 -8.82
C LEU A 84 -13.31 11.10 -7.36
N GLN A 85 -14.30 11.91 -6.98
CA GLN A 85 -14.76 12.00 -5.59
C GLN A 85 -15.31 10.67 -5.06
N SER A 86 -16.03 9.91 -5.90
CA SER A 86 -16.52 8.58 -5.54
C SER A 86 -15.37 7.59 -5.36
N ALA A 87 -14.40 7.61 -6.29
CA ALA A 87 -13.22 6.76 -6.22
C ALA A 87 -12.36 7.04 -4.98
N VAL A 88 -12.15 8.30 -4.63
CA VAL A 88 -11.42 8.72 -3.42
C VAL A 88 -12.16 8.25 -2.15
N SER A 89 -13.48 8.40 -2.11
CA SER A 89 -14.29 7.95 -0.96
C SER A 89 -14.21 6.43 -0.77
N GLN A 90 -14.28 5.66 -1.85
CA GLN A 90 -14.10 4.20 -1.82
C GLN A 90 -12.69 3.81 -1.40
N PHE A 91 -11.67 4.53 -1.88
CA PHE A 91 -10.29 4.30 -1.50
C PHE A 91 -10.05 4.57 0.00
N GLN A 92 -10.60 5.66 0.52
CA GLN A 92 -10.52 5.96 1.96
C GLN A 92 -11.16 4.85 2.79
N GLN A 93 -12.37 4.41 2.44
CA GLN A 93 -13.04 3.30 3.13
C GLN A 93 -12.21 2.01 3.04
N TRP A 94 -11.61 1.73 1.88
CA TRP A 94 -10.74 0.57 1.71
C TRP A 94 -9.51 0.65 2.63
N CYS A 95 -8.88 1.82 2.75
CA CYS A 95 -7.76 2.05 3.68
C CYS A 95 -8.17 1.75 5.13
N GLU A 96 -9.32 2.27 5.58
CA GLU A 96 -9.85 2.06 6.94
C GLU A 96 -10.08 0.56 7.23
N VAL A 97 -10.74 -0.17 6.32
CA VAL A 97 -10.97 -1.62 6.46
C VAL A 97 -9.67 -2.43 6.44
N ASN A 98 -8.61 -1.88 5.82
CA ASN A 98 -7.29 -2.48 5.75
C ASN A 98 -6.30 -1.85 6.75
N PHE A 99 -6.74 -1.17 7.81
CA PHE A 99 -5.85 -0.65 8.85
C PHE A 99 -4.70 0.22 8.29
N LEU A 100 -4.99 1.00 7.25
CA LEU A 100 -4.09 1.98 6.66
C LEU A 100 -4.62 3.38 6.95
N ASP A 101 -3.72 4.27 7.36
CA ASP A 101 -4.07 5.67 7.59
C ASP A 101 -4.06 6.44 6.27
N PHE A 102 -5.22 6.98 5.88
CA PHE A 102 -5.33 7.87 4.74
C PHE A 102 -4.87 9.29 5.11
N ASN A 103 -3.72 9.72 4.59
CA ASN A 103 -3.13 11.01 4.93
C ASN A 103 -3.71 12.15 4.09
N VAL A 104 -4.78 12.77 4.58
CA VAL A 104 -5.46 13.90 3.91
C VAL A 104 -4.51 15.08 3.67
N GLU A 105 -3.59 15.38 4.60
CA GLU A 105 -2.68 16.52 4.47
C GLU A 105 -1.74 16.38 3.27
N LYS A 106 -1.29 15.15 2.98
CA LYS A 106 -0.40 14.82 1.87
C LYS A 106 -1.13 14.58 0.55
N THR A 107 -2.41 14.22 0.58
CA THR A 107 -3.20 14.02 -0.64
C THR A 107 -3.48 15.35 -1.34
N LYS A 108 -3.32 15.36 -2.67
CA LYS A 108 -3.58 16.52 -3.53
C LYS A 108 -4.35 16.09 -4.77
N GLU A 109 -5.28 16.94 -5.19
CA GLU A 109 -5.96 16.83 -6.48
C GLU A 109 -5.18 17.61 -7.54
N ILE A 110 -5.03 17.04 -8.74
CA ILE A 110 -4.33 17.65 -9.86
C ILE A 110 -5.22 17.53 -11.10
N ALA A 111 -5.64 18.66 -11.66
CA ALA A 111 -6.36 18.71 -12.92
C ALA A 111 -5.38 18.87 -14.09
N ILE A 112 -5.40 17.93 -15.03
CA ILE A 112 -4.53 17.95 -16.22
C ILE A 112 -5.39 18.20 -17.47
N GLY A 113 -5.29 19.41 -18.02
CA GLY A 113 -5.96 19.78 -19.27
C GLY A 113 -4.99 19.83 -20.44
N PHE A 114 -5.28 19.13 -21.52
CA PHE A 114 -4.55 19.28 -22.78
C PHE A 114 -5.22 20.37 -23.62
N ARG A 115 -4.80 21.62 -23.44
CA ARG A 115 -5.12 22.66 -24.41
C ARG A 115 -4.37 22.35 -25.71
N ARG A 116 -5.11 22.13 -26.80
CA ARG A 116 -4.52 22.30 -28.14
C ARG A 116 -4.30 23.80 -28.31
N ASP A 117 -3.06 24.23 -28.44
CA ASP A 117 -2.75 25.56 -28.97
C ASP A 117 -3.33 25.61 -30.39
N GLY A 118 -4.51 26.21 -30.50
CA GLY A 118 -5.26 26.40 -31.72
C GLY A 118 -5.16 27.85 -32.17
N ARG A 119 -4.18 28.10 -33.04
CA ARG A 119 -3.84 29.35 -33.76
C ARG A 119 -2.91 30.32 -33.04
#